data_AF-A0A522WFR1-F1
#
_entry.id   AF-A0A522WFR1-F1
#
_cell.length_a   1.000
_cell.length_b   1.000
_cell.length_c   1.000
_cell.angle_alpha   90.00
_cell.angle_beta   90.00
_cell.angle_gamma   90.00
#
_symmetry.space_group_name_H-M   'P 1'
#
loop_
_entity.id
_entity.type
_entity.pdbx_description
1 polymer ?
#
loop_
_entity_poly.entity_id
_entity_poly.type
_entity_poly.pdbx_seq_one_letter_code
_entity_poly.pdbx_strand_id
1 'polypeptide(L)' 'MSNSENIAREALREAKKAVGTVKLAQGLGIRSQAVSGWYMVPPRRVLDVERLSGVPRWRLRPDLYPSPEAAA' A
#
# COMPACT_ATOMS: atom_id res chain seq x y z
N MET A 1 -10.39 2.47 -15.44
CA MET A 1 -9.59 1.87 -14.35
C MET A 1 -8.48 1.08 -15.02
N SER A 2 -7.25 1.57 -14.92
CA SER A 2 -6.09 0.89 -15.49
C SER A 2 -5.75 -0.36 -14.64
N ASN A 3 -5.11 -1.37 -15.25
CA ASN A 3 -4.68 -2.58 -14.56
C ASN A 3 -3.85 -2.25 -13.31
N SER A 4 -2.96 -1.26 -13.41
CA SER A 4 -2.08 -0.80 -12.33
C SER A 4 -2.85 -0.22 -11.14
N GLU A 5 -3.95 0.51 -11.37
CA GLU A 5 -4.77 1.07 -10.29
C GLU A 5 -5.52 -0.01 -9.51
N ASN A 6 -6.01 -1.03 -10.23
CA ASN A 6 -6.70 -2.16 -9.60
C ASN A 6 -5.76 -2.95 -8.68
N ILE A 7 -4.54 -3.22 -9.15
CA ILE A 7 -3.49 -3.88 -8.36
C ILE A 7 -3.20 -3.07 -7.09
N ALA A 8 -3.00 -1.76 -7.23
CA ALA A 8 -2.72 -0.87 -6.09
C ALA A 8 -3.84 -0.86 -5.05
N ARG A 9 -5.09 -0.83 -5.52
CA ARG A 9 -6.27 -0.83 -4.65
C ARG A 9 -6.45 -2.16 -3.92
N GLU A 10 -6.22 -3.27 -4.60
CA GLU A 10 -6.25 -4.60 -3.99
C GLU A 10 -5.15 -4.76 -2.94
N ALA A 11 -3.93 -4.34 -3.27
CA ALA A 11 -2.79 -4.36 -2.35
C ALA A 11 -3.05 -3.52 -1.09
N LEU A 12 -3.67 -2.33 -1.24
CA LEU A 12 -4.06 -1.52 -0.09
C LEU A 12 -5.12 -2.21 0.78
N ARG A 13 -6.10 -2.91 0.17
CA ARG A 13 -7.09 -3.69 0.91
C ARG A 13 -6.43 -4.85 1.65
N GLU A 14 -5.49 -5.54 1.02
CA GLU A 14 -4.71 -6.62 1.63
C GLU A 14 -3.91 -6.10 2.82
N ALA A 15 -3.20 -4.97 2.67
CA ALA A 15 -2.45 -4.35 3.76
C ALA A 15 -3.34 -3.97 4.95
N LYS A 16 -4.52 -3.41 4.66
CA LYS A 16 -5.53 -3.09 5.69
C LYS A 16 -6.07 -4.35 6.37
N LYS A 17 -6.26 -5.46 5.65
CA LYS A 17 -6.70 -6.74 6.23
C LYS A 17 -5.62 -7.40 7.08
N ALA A 18 -4.36 -7.37 6.64
CA ALA A 18 -3.23 -7.99 7.33
C ALA A 18 -2.94 -7.33 8.69
N VAL A 19 -2.99 -6.00 8.76
CA VAL A 19 -2.60 -5.23 9.96
C VAL A 19 -3.81 -4.69 10.73
N GLY A 20 -4.87 -4.31 10.02
CA GLY A 20 -5.97 -3.49 10.52
C GLY A 20 -5.71 -1.99 10.32
N THR A 21 -6.72 -1.26 9.85
CA THR A 21 -6.61 0.18 9.49
C THR A 21 -6.09 1.04 10.64
N VAL A 22 -6.53 0.79 11.88
CA VAL A 22 -6.12 1.58 13.07
C VAL A 22 -4.67 1.32 13.42
N LYS A 23 -4.25 0.04 13.46
CA LYS A 23 -2.86 -0.34 13.76
C LYS A 23 -1.90 0.16 12.68
N LEU A 24 -2.30 0.08 11.42
CA LEU A 24 -1.53 0.64 10.31
C LEU A 24 -1.36 2.16 10.48
N ALA A 25 -2.42 2.89 10.81
CA ALA A 25 -2.34 4.33 11.04
C ALA A 25 -1.44 4.70 12.23
N GLN A 26 -1.52 3.94 13.33
CA GLN A 26 -0.65 4.10 14.49
C GLN A 26 0.82 3.88 14.14
N GLY A 27 1.16 2.80 13.43
CA GLY A 27 2.53 2.53 12.97
C GLY A 27 3.08 3.57 12.00
N LEU A 28 2.19 4.32 11.34
CA LEU A 28 2.51 5.39 10.39
C LEU A 28 2.46 6.80 11.02
N GLY A 29 2.15 6.91 12.31
CA GLY A 29 2.04 8.19 13.03
C GLY A 29 0.94 9.11 12.49
N ILE A 30 -0.15 8.56 11.96
CA ILE A 30 -1.27 9.33 11.38
C ILE A 30 -2.62 8.90 11.92
N ARG A 31 -3.64 9.70 11.65
CA ARG A 31 -5.03 9.37 12.01
C ARG A 31 -5.57 8.25 11.11
N SER A 32 -6.36 7.35 11.69
CA SER A 32 -7.00 6.24 10.97
C SER A 32 -7.87 6.71 9.79
N GLN A 33 -8.54 7.86 9.93
CA GLN A 33 -9.33 8.48 8.86
C GLN A 33 -8.49 8.80 7.61
N ALA A 34 -7.21 9.16 7.77
CA ALA A 34 -6.31 9.40 6.63
C ALA A 34 -6.09 8.10 5.84
N VAL A 35 -5.84 6.98 6.53
CA VAL A 35 -5.66 5.66 5.90
C VAL A 35 -6.96 5.16 5.26
N SER A 36 -8.11 5.42 5.89
CA SER A 36 -9.42 5.06 5.33
C SER A 36 -9.68 5.74 3.99
N GLY A 37 -9.29 7.02 3.85
CA GLY A 37 -9.48 7.79 2.61
C GLY A 37 -8.53 7.43 1.46
N TRP A 38 -7.54 6.57 1.67
CA TRP A 38 -6.64 6.16 0.59
C TRP A 38 -7.34 5.28 -0.43
N TYR A 39 -7.25 5.69 -1.69
CA TYR A 39 -7.51 4.83 -2.85
C TYR A 39 -6.30 3.94 -3.17
N MET A 40 -5.10 4.48 -2.97
CA MET A 40 -3.78 3.88 -3.18
C MET A 40 -2.80 4.42 -2.13
N VAL A 41 -1.71 3.71 -1.86
CA VAL A 41 -0.72 4.15 -0.88
C VAL A 41 0.03 5.40 -1.37
N PRO A 42 0.12 6.49 -0.57
CA PRO A 42 0.92 7.65 -0.93
C PRO A 42 2.39 7.30 -1.17
N PRO A 43 3.07 7.91 -2.16
CA PRO A 43 4.43 7.52 -2.56
C PRO A 43 5.42 7.44 -1.39
N ARG A 44 5.38 8.46 -0.52
CA ARG A 44 6.28 8.61 0.62
C ARG A 44 6.02 7.62 1.76
N ARG A 45 4.92 6.85 1.71
CA ARG A 45 4.52 5.89 2.75
C ARG A 45 4.62 4.44 2.31
N VAL A 46 5.00 4.18 1.05
CA VAL A 46 5.02 2.83 0.49
C VAL A 46 5.94 1.90 1.28
N LEU A 47 7.16 2.34 1.56
CA LEU A 47 8.15 1.54 2.27
C LEU A 47 7.72 1.24 3.72
N ASP A 48 7.10 2.21 4.40
CA ASP A 48 6.56 1.98 5.74
C ASP A 48 5.37 1.03 5.73
N VAL A 49 4.46 1.15 4.75
CA VAL A 49 3.32 0.24 4.60
C VAL A 49 3.79 -1.17 4.27
N GLU A 50 4.79 -1.33 3.39
CA GLU A 50 5.42 -2.62 3.08
C GLU A 50 6.01 -3.25 4.35
N ARG A 51 6.78 -2.49 5.12
CA ARG A 51 7.37 -2.97 6.39
C ARG A 51 6.32 -3.37 7.42
N LEU A 52 5.22 -2.63 7.53
CA LEU A 52 4.18 -2.87 8.53
C LEU A 52 3.22 -4.00 8.13
N SER A 53 2.91 -4.13 6.84
CA SER A 53 1.89 -5.06 6.34
C SER A 53 2.44 -6.29 5.63
N GLY A 54 3.70 -6.29 5.24
CA GLY A 54 4.31 -7.33 4.42
C GLY A 54 3.87 -7.32 2.96
N VAL A 55 2.98 -6.41 2.55
CA VAL A 55 2.53 -6.30 1.16
C VAL A 55 3.60 -5.59 0.33
N PRO A 56 4.07 -6.18 -0.78
CA PRO A 56 5.23 -5.65 -1.50
C PRO A 56 4.93 -4.33 -2.22
N ARG A 57 5.94 -3.44 -2.28
CA ARG A 57 5.83 -2.09 -2.87
C ARG A 57 5.41 -2.04 -4.33
N TRP A 58 5.81 -3.03 -5.14
CA TRP A 58 5.41 -3.14 -6.55
C TRP A 58 3.91 -3.44 -6.73
N ARG A 59 3.25 -4.01 -5.71
CA ARG A 59 1.78 -4.12 -5.68
C ARG A 59 1.14 -2.86 -5.11
N LEU A 60 1.74 -2.21 -4.11
CA LEU A 60 1.20 -0.99 -3.50
C LEU A 60 1.28 0.23 -4.42
N ARG A 61 2.33 0.32 -5.24
CA ARG A 61 2.63 1.38 -6.22
C ARG A 61 3.29 0.82 -7.49
N PRO A 62 2.56 0.07 -8.32
CA PRO A 62 3.07 -0.49 -9.58
C PRO A 62 3.51 0.56 -10.60
N ASP A 63 3.02 1.79 -10.46
CA ASP A 63 3.41 2.95 -11.28
C ASP A 63 4.78 3.54 -10.88
N LEU A 64 5.29 3.23 -9.68
CA LEU A 64 6.61 3.67 -9.20
C LEU A 64 7.62 2.52 -9.07
N TYR A 65 7.14 1.34 -8.70
CA TYR A 65 7.96 0.18 -8.42
C TYR A 65 7.57 -0.92 -9.43
N PRO A 66 8.42 -1.21 -10.44
CA PRO A 66 8.16 -2.30 -11.36
C PRO A 66 8.15 -3.64 -10.61
N SER A 67 7.41 -4.61 -11.15
CA SER A 67 7.45 -5.99 -10.66
C SER A 67 8.89 -6.51 -10.72
N PRO A 68 9.36 -7.29 -9.73
CA PRO A 68 10.69 -7.92 -9.79
C PRO A 68 10.88 -8.80 -11.03
N GLU A 69 9.82 -9.34 -11.61
CA GLU A 69 9.87 -10.09 -12.88
C GLU A 69 10.18 -9.19 -14.09
N ALA A 70 9.77 -7.91 -14.05
CA ALA A 70 10.07 -6.94 -15.10
C ALA A 70 11.47 -6.33 -14.98
N ALA A 71 12.18 -6.59 -13.88
CA ALA A 71 13.52 -6.07 -13.61
C ALA A 71 14.63 -7.14 -13.80
N ALA A 72 14.27 -8.36 -14.19
CA ALA A 72 15.17 -9.46 -14.53
C ALA A 72 15.39 -9.55 -16.04
#